data_AF-B3DNS6-F1
#
_entry.id   AF-B3DNS6-F1
#
_cell.length_a   1.000
_cell.length_b   1.000
_cell.length_c   1.000
_cell.angle_alpha   90.00
_cell.angle_beta   90.00
_cell.angle_gamma   90.00
#
_symmetry.space_group_name_H-M   'P 1'
#
loop_
_entity.id
_entity.type
_entity.pdbx_description
1 polymer ?
#
loop_
_entity_poly.entity_id
_entity_poly.type
_entity_poly.pdbx_seq_one_letter_code
_entity_poly.pdbx_strand_id
1 'polypeptide(L)'
;MAVETTDEPFTREYSVESFGTDYLFRVRIRLGFKVSQSIPAYLHQIMHDLEKTGELPNQQSIYPKLDADPGIGTIRYVVIHKALMPESKVSGRGALSLQIKYAIRRVAGSPVKWFGLAPYNPLVEVQPLFVSTRRPPRLTRVASQAPKREG
;
A
#
# COMPACT_ATOMS: atom_id res chain seq x y z
N MET A 1 5.64 -6.37 2.89
CA MET A 1 5.85 -7.11 1.63
C MET A 1 6.43 -6.18 0.56
N ALA A 2 7.34 -6.68 -0.29
CA ALA A 2 7.87 -5.95 -1.45
C ALA A 2 7.70 -6.79 -2.72
N VAL A 3 7.45 -6.14 -3.86
CA VAL A 3 7.28 -6.79 -5.16
C VAL A 3 8.28 -6.16 -6.12
N GLU A 4 9.11 -6.98 -6.74
CA GLU A 4 10.15 -6.58 -7.68
C GLU A 4 9.89 -7.26 -9.02
N THR A 5 9.98 -6.51 -10.11
CA THR A 5 9.93 -7.07 -11.46
C THR A 5 11.34 -7.38 -11.93
N THR A 6 11.58 -8.61 -12.36
CA THR A 6 12.86 -9.07 -12.89
C THR A 6 12.89 -8.99 -14.41
N ASP A 7 14.09 -8.85 -14.98
CA ASP A 7 14.30 -8.83 -16.44
C ASP A 7 14.07 -10.20 -17.09
N GLU A 8 14.09 -11.28 -16.30
CA GLU A 8 13.75 -12.61 -16.77
C GLU A 8 12.23 -12.75 -17.02
N PRO A 9 11.77 -13.37 -18.13
CA PRO A 9 10.39 -13.27 -18.58
C PRO A 9 9.36 -13.99 -17.70
N PHE A 10 9.68 -15.18 -17.18
CA PHE A 10 8.70 -16.07 -16.54
C PHE A 10 9.03 -16.41 -15.09
N THR A 11 9.94 -15.67 -14.47
CA THR A 11 10.41 -15.92 -13.10
C THR A 11 9.27 -15.71 -12.09
N ARG A 12 9.20 -16.60 -11.10
CA ARG A 12 8.20 -16.59 -10.02
C ARG A 12 8.86 -17.10 -8.75
N GLU A 13 9.44 -16.17 -8.01
CA GLU A 13 10.18 -16.52 -6.81
C GLU A 13 9.75 -15.65 -5.65
N TYR A 14 9.84 -16.18 -4.43
CA TYR A 14 9.62 -15.41 -3.23
C TYR A 14 10.67 -15.76 -2.18
N SER A 15 10.88 -14.82 -1.25
CA SER A 15 11.68 -15.04 -0.05
C SER A 15 10.91 -14.53 1.15
N VAL A 16 11.09 -15.19 2.29
CA VAL A 16 10.43 -14.85 3.55
C VAL A 16 11.49 -14.63 4.62
N GLU A 17 11.29 -13.59 5.41
CA GLU A 17 12.10 -13.26 6.58
C GLU A 17 11.13 -13.13 7.78
N SER A 18 11.26 -13.99 8.78
CA SER A 18 10.34 -14.11 9.92
C SER A 18 10.75 -13.27 11.15
N PHE A 19 11.91 -12.61 11.10
CA PHE A 19 12.48 -11.84 12.23
C PHE A 19 12.55 -12.60 13.56
N GLY A 20 12.55 -13.94 13.53
CA GLY A 20 12.49 -14.78 14.73
C GLY A 20 11.11 -14.84 15.40
N THR A 21 10.04 -14.49 14.68
CA THR A 21 8.65 -14.52 15.15
C THR A 21 7.78 -15.37 14.25
N ASP A 22 6.62 -15.78 14.74
CA ASP A 22 5.61 -16.59 14.06
C ASP A 22 4.41 -15.75 13.57
N TYR A 23 4.44 -14.42 13.75
CA TYR A 23 3.37 -13.49 13.39
C TYR A 23 3.81 -12.34 12.48
N LEU A 24 5.11 -12.08 12.33
CA LEU A 24 5.63 -10.99 11.49
C LEU A 24 6.55 -11.54 10.40
N PHE A 25 6.09 -11.43 9.16
CA PHE A 25 6.83 -11.92 8.00
C PHE A 25 7.06 -10.80 6.99
N ARG A 26 8.30 -10.67 6.54
CA ARG A 26 8.65 -9.86 5.38
C ARG A 26 8.80 -10.77 4.16
N VAL A 27 7.77 -10.73 3.32
CA VAL A 27 7.77 -11.40 2.02
C VAL A 27 8.32 -10.47 0.93
N ARG A 28 9.26 -10.96 0.12
CA ARG A 28 9.69 -10.32 -1.14
C ARG A 28 9.35 -11.23 -2.31
N ILE A 29 8.57 -10.75 -3.26
CA ILE A 29 8.21 -11.49 -4.47
C ILE A 29 8.98 -10.91 -5.67
N ARG A 30 9.61 -11.78 -6.45
CA ARG A 30 10.26 -11.49 -7.72
C ARG A 30 9.46 -12.12 -8.85
N LEU A 31 8.88 -11.27 -9.70
CA LEU A 31 8.07 -11.70 -10.83
C LEU A 31 8.71 -11.25 -12.14
N GLY A 32 8.74 -12.15 -13.12
CA GLY A 32 9.16 -11.82 -14.48
C GLY A 32 8.20 -10.88 -15.19
N PHE A 33 8.71 -10.13 -16.17
CA PHE A 33 7.92 -9.10 -16.86
C PHE A 33 6.73 -9.64 -17.69
N LYS A 34 6.71 -10.94 -18.04
CA LYS A 34 5.56 -11.58 -18.70
C LYS A 34 4.57 -12.22 -17.72
N VAL A 35 4.80 -12.09 -16.42
CA VAL A 35 3.96 -12.69 -15.38
C VAL A 35 2.99 -11.65 -14.84
N SER A 36 1.71 -12.02 -14.77
CA SER A 36 0.69 -11.18 -14.13
C SER A 36 1.01 -11.00 -12.64
N GLN A 37 0.96 -9.75 -12.17
CA GLN A 37 1.29 -9.36 -10.80
C GLN A 37 0.09 -9.52 -9.85
N SER A 38 -0.73 -10.57 -10.00
CA SER A 38 -1.88 -10.82 -9.13
C SER A 38 -1.41 -11.20 -7.73
N ILE A 39 -1.29 -10.21 -6.85
CA ILE A 39 -0.76 -10.37 -5.49
C ILE A 39 -1.62 -11.28 -4.61
N PRO A 40 -2.97 -11.24 -4.64
CA PRO A 40 -3.79 -12.11 -3.80
C PRO A 40 -3.46 -13.59 -3.98
N ALA A 41 -3.39 -14.08 -5.21
CA ALA A 41 -3.14 -15.49 -5.48
C ALA A 41 -1.78 -15.96 -4.93
N TYR A 42 -0.72 -15.17 -5.16
CA TYR A 42 0.61 -15.48 -4.61
C TYR A 42 0.65 -15.37 -3.10
N LEU A 43 -0.09 -14.42 -2.50
CA LEU A 43 -0.13 -14.28 -1.05
C LEU A 43 -0.78 -15.49 -0.40
N HIS A 44 -1.93 -15.95 -0.91
CA HIS A 44 -2.57 -17.19 -0.44
C HIS A 44 -1.62 -18.39 -0.55
N GLN A 45 -0.92 -18.53 -1.68
CA GLN A 45 0.06 -19.60 -1.86
C GLN A 45 1.18 -19.55 -0.80
N ILE A 46 1.78 -18.37 -0.60
CA ILE A 46 2.87 -18.19 0.37
C ILE A 46 2.38 -18.47 1.79
N MET A 47 1.18 -18.01 2.15
CA MET A 47 0.62 -18.25 3.49
C MET A 47 0.36 -19.74 3.75
N HIS A 48 -0.13 -20.49 2.76
CA HIS A 48 -0.27 -21.95 2.89
C HIS A 48 1.10 -22.67 2.96
N ASP A 49 2.10 -22.20 2.22
CA ASP A 49 3.46 -22.77 2.30
C ASP A 49 4.04 -22.57 3.71
N LEU A 50 3.83 -21.38 4.31
CA LEU A 50 4.24 -21.06 5.68
C LEU A 50 3.44 -21.85 6.74
N GLU A 51 2.15 -22.09 6.49
CA GLU A 51 1.32 -22.93 7.37
C GLU A 51 1.80 -24.39 7.36
N LYS A 52 2.08 -24.95 6.18
CA LYS A 52 2.54 -26.34 6.02
C LYS A 52 3.93 -26.59 6.62
N THR A 53 4.81 -25.59 6.55
CA THR A 53 6.15 -25.65 7.16
C THR A 53 6.10 -25.44 8.67
N GLY A 54 4.97 -24.98 9.22
CA GLY A 54 4.80 -24.66 10.63
C GLY A 54 5.40 -23.32 11.03
N GLU A 55 5.88 -22.52 10.08
CA GLU A 55 6.36 -21.16 10.35
C GLU A 55 5.21 -20.22 10.74
N LEU A 56 4.04 -20.39 10.10
CA LEU A 56 2.82 -19.66 10.40
C LEU A 56 1.84 -20.57 11.16
N PRO A 57 1.49 -20.24 12.42
CA PRO A 57 0.52 -21.02 13.18
C PRO A 57 -0.88 -20.86 12.58
N ASN A 58 -1.67 -21.93 12.66
CA ASN A 58 -3.03 -21.94 12.12
C ASN A 58 -3.90 -20.87 12.79
N GLN A 59 -4.47 -19.98 11.98
CA GLN A 59 -5.29 -18.87 12.43
C GLN A 59 -6.76 -19.30 12.53
N GLN A 60 -7.09 -20.06 13.58
CA GLN A 60 -8.48 -20.44 13.86
C GLN A 60 -9.27 -19.25 14.39
N SER A 61 -10.29 -18.80 13.64
CA SER A 61 -11.25 -17.82 14.12
C SER A 61 -12.46 -18.52 14.74
N ILE A 62 -12.88 -18.10 15.94
CA ILE A 62 -14.12 -18.55 16.59
C ILE A 62 -15.36 -18.13 15.77
N TYR A 63 -15.23 -17.08 14.96
CA TYR A 63 -16.24 -16.61 14.01
C TYR A 63 -15.63 -16.54 12.60
N PRO A 64 -15.57 -17.65 11.87
CA PRO A 64 -15.05 -17.65 10.50
C PRO A 64 -16.00 -16.85 9.62
N LYS A 65 -15.45 -15.94 8.81
CA LYS A 65 -16.21 -15.30 7.75
C LYS A 65 -16.42 -16.29 6.61
N LEU A 66 -17.51 -16.13 5.86
CA LEU A 66 -17.88 -17.04 4.77
C LEU A 66 -16.81 -17.09 3.65
N ASP A 67 -16.03 -16.02 3.52
CA ASP A 67 -14.96 -15.82 2.55
C ASP A 67 -13.55 -16.07 3.13
N ALA A 68 -13.45 -16.54 4.38
CA ALA A 68 -12.16 -16.79 5.02
C ALA A 68 -11.57 -18.13 4.56
N ASP A 69 -10.29 -18.10 4.21
CA ASP A 69 -9.52 -19.28 3.84
C ASP A 69 -9.25 -20.14 5.09
N PRO A 70 -9.64 -21.44 5.10
CA PRO A 70 -9.41 -22.31 6.25
C PRO A 70 -7.92 -22.37 6.64
N GLY A 71 -7.60 -22.00 7.88
CA GLY A 71 -6.23 -22.03 8.41
C GLY A 71 -5.48 -20.68 8.35
N ILE A 72 -5.89 -19.78 7.45
CA ILE A 72 -5.29 -18.44 7.29
C ILE A 72 -6.17 -17.34 7.90
N GLY A 73 -7.50 -17.46 7.77
CA GLY A 73 -8.45 -16.46 8.27
C GLY A 73 -8.71 -15.30 7.30
N THR A 74 -9.10 -14.14 7.82
CA THR A 74 -9.45 -12.96 7.01
C THR A 74 -8.22 -12.11 6.69
N ILE A 75 -8.01 -11.79 5.42
CA ILE A 75 -6.88 -10.96 4.96
C ILE A 75 -7.32 -9.50 4.79
N ARG A 76 -6.49 -8.56 5.27
CA ARG A 76 -6.64 -7.13 5.01
C ARG A 76 -5.43 -6.62 4.23
N TYR A 77 -5.68 -6.00 3.09
CA TYR A 77 -4.65 -5.40 2.26
C TYR A 77 -4.45 -3.93 2.62
N VAL A 78 -3.21 -3.56 2.95
CA VAL A 78 -2.80 -2.16 3.17
C VAL A 78 -1.71 -1.82 2.16
N VAL A 79 -1.98 -0.85 1.29
CA VAL A 79 -1.06 -0.39 0.26
C VAL A 79 -0.46 0.94 0.70
N ILE A 80 0.85 0.93 0.96
CA ILE A 80 1.58 2.14 1.33
C ILE A 80 1.96 2.90 0.06
N HIS A 81 1.48 4.13 -0.04
CA HIS A 81 1.72 5.02 -1.16
C HIS A 81 2.57 6.21 -0.72
N LYS A 82 3.80 6.31 -1.23
CA LYS A 82 4.65 7.48 -1.01
C LYS A 82 4.23 8.62 -1.93
N ALA A 83 3.80 9.75 -1.37
CA ALA A 83 3.46 10.96 -2.12
C ALA A 83 4.31 12.15 -1.65
N LEU A 84 4.56 13.08 -2.56
CA LEU A 84 5.15 14.36 -2.20
C LEU A 84 4.08 15.25 -1.59
N MET A 85 4.37 15.93 -0.47
CA MET A 85 3.42 16.87 0.12
C MET A 85 3.30 18.13 -0.76
N PRO A 86 2.10 18.71 -0.91
CA PRO A 86 1.89 19.97 -1.65
C PRO A 86 2.78 21.12 -1.13
N GLU A 87 3.08 21.12 0.17
CA GLU A 87 3.91 22.11 0.88
C GLU A 87 5.43 21.97 0.62
N SER A 88 5.85 20.98 -0.18
CA SER A 88 7.26 20.69 -0.45
C SER A 88 7.87 21.79 -1.31
N LYS A 89 9.04 22.32 -0.92
CA LYS A 89 9.80 23.25 -1.78
C LYS A 89 10.30 22.51 -3.02
N VAL A 90 9.71 22.79 -4.17
CA VAL A 90 10.16 22.29 -5.47
C VAL A 90 10.55 23.49 -6.34
N SER A 91 11.72 23.45 -6.99
CA SER A 91 12.12 24.50 -7.95
C SER A 91 11.17 24.53 -9.15
N GLY A 92 11.09 25.64 -9.89
CA GLY A 92 10.17 25.76 -11.05
C GLY A 92 10.32 24.63 -12.08
N ARG A 93 11.56 24.17 -12.32
CA ARG A 93 11.83 22.99 -13.16
C ARG A 93 11.37 21.68 -12.50
N GLY A 94 11.59 21.52 -11.20
CA GLY A 94 11.12 20.33 -10.47
C GLY A 94 9.59 20.23 -10.41
N ALA A 95 8.88 21.36 -10.38
CA ALA A 95 7.42 21.37 -10.39
C ALA A 95 6.87 20.82 -11.71
N LEU A 96 7.47 21.20 -12.85
CA LEU A 96 7.11 20.66 -14.17
C LEU A 96 7.38 19.15 -14.25
N SER A 97 8.55 18.69 -13.81
CA SER A 97 8.87 17.25 -13.78
C SER A 97 7.87 16.46 -12.92
N LEU A 98 7.43 17.03 -11.81
CA LEU A 98 6.45 16.42 -10.93
C LEU A 98 5.05 16.35 -11.56
N GLN A 99 4.63 17.42 -12.26
CA GLN A 99 3.38 17.43 -13.02
C GLN A 99 3.38 16.35 -14.10
N ILE A 100 4.46 16.24 -14.88
CA ILE A 100 4.61 15.20 -15.92
C ILE A 100 4.53 13.81 -15.28
N LYS A 101 5.26 13.57 -14.17
CA LYS A 101 5.19 12.30 -13.44
C LYS A 101 3.77 11.95 -13.01
N TYR A 102 3.02 12.89 -12.43
CA TYR A 102 1.65 12.65 -11.99
C TYR A 102 0.68 12.48 -13.16
N ALA A 103 0.88 13.18 -14.28
CA ALA A 103 0.10 13.00 -15.49
C ALA A 103 0.28 11.60 -16.09
N ILE A 104 1.54 11.15 -16.26
CA ILE A 104 1.85 9.78 -16.72
C ILE A 104 1.21 8.76 -15.78
N ARG A 105 1.35 8.95 -14.47
CA ARG A 105 0.78 8.03 -13.47
C ARG A 105 -0.74 7.95 -13.56
N ARG A 106 -1.42 9.06 -13.86
CA ARG A 106 -2.88 9.08 -14.00
C ARG A 106 -3.34 8.25 -15.20
N VAL A 107 -2.55 8.24 -16.28
CA VAL A 107 -2.82 7.48 -17.50
C VAL A 107 -2.43 6.01 -17.36
N ALA A 108 -1.29 5.71 -16.73
CA ALA A 108 -0.75 4.35 -16.62
C ALA A 108 -1.56 3.44 -15.68
N GLY A 109 -2.38 4.01 -14.80
CA GLY A 109 -3.19 3.28 -13.82
C GLY A 109 -2.61 3.29 -12.41
N SER A 110 -3.36 2.75 -11.44
CA SER A 110 -2.95 2.73 -10.04
C SER A 110 -2.29 1.39 -9.66
N PRO A 111 -1.31 1.39 -8.73
CA PRO A 111 -0.71 0.15 -8.23
C PRO A 111 -1.75 -0.86 -7.71
N VAL A 112 -2.83 -0.37 -7.09
CA VAL A 112 -3.96 -1.20 -6.62
C VAL A 112 -4.57 -2.03 -7.77
N LYS A 113 -4.71 -1.43 -8.96
CA LYS A 113 -5.22 -2.13 -10.14
C LYS A 113 -4.20 -3.12 -10.71
N TRP A 114 -2.94 -2.71 -10.83
CA TRP A 114 -1.87 -3.57 -11.35
C TRP A 114 -1.66 -4.83 -10.49
N PHE A 115 -1.78 -4.70 -9.17
CA PHE A 115 -1.64 -5.82 -8.24
C PHE A 115 -2.90 -6.69 -8.09
N GLY A 116 -3.99 -6.39 -8.80
CA GLY A 116 -5.25 -7.13 -8.70
C GLY A 116 -5.98 -6.93 -7.37
N LEU A 117 -5.65 -5.89 -6.60
CA LEU A 117 -6.19 -5.66 -5.27
C LEU A 117 -7.56 -4.96 -5.28
N ALA A 118 -8.01 -4.43 -6.43
CA ALA A 118 -9.23 -3.63 -6.51
C ALA A 118 -10.50 -4.31 -5.93
N PRO A 119 -10.75 -5.62 -6.12
CA PRO A 119 -11.92 -6.29 -5.53
C PRO A 119 -11.87 -6.43 -4.01
N TYR A 120 -10.68 -6.36 -3.41
CA TYR A 120 -10.45 -6.61 -1.98
C TYR A 120 -10.50 -5.35 -1.11
N ASN A 121 -10.95 -4.22 -1.68
CA ASN A 121 -11.10 -2.93 -1.02
C ASN A 121 -9.88 -2.54 -0.12
N PRO A 122 -8.67 -2.43 -0.70
CA PRO A 122 -7.46 -2.22 0.07
C PRO A 122 -7.44 -0.83 0.71
N LEU A 123 -6.92 -0.75 1.93
CA LEU A 123 -6.65 0.53 2.58
C LEU A 123 -5.40 1.16 1.94
N VAL A 124 -5.50 2.37 1.42
CA VAL A 124 -4.35 3.11 0.87
C VAL A 124 -3.86 4.09 1.92
N GLU A 125 -2.66 3.86 2.45
CA GLU A 125 -2.01 4.76 3.41
C GLU A 125 -1.01 5.65 2.68
N VAL A 126 -1.17 6.97 2.79
CA VAL A 126 -0.28 7.93 2.13
C VAL A 126 0.80 8.39 3.09
N GLN A 127 2.04 8.01 2.81
CA GLN A 127 3.20 8.46 3.58
C GLN A 127 3.84 9.67 2.90
N PRO A 128 4.03 10.80 3.60
CA PRO A 128 4.68 11.97 3.03
C PRO A 128 6.17 11.72 2.82
N LEU A 129 6.66 12.01 1.62
CA LEU A 129 8.09 12.12 1.37
C LEU A 129 8.60 13.42 1.98
N PHE A 130 9.50 13.31 2.96
CA PHE A 130 10.08 14.46 3.63
C PHE A 130 10.98 15.26 2.66
N VAL A 131 10.45 16.38 2.19
CA VAL A 131 11.21 17.47 1.56
C VAL A 131 11.04 18.69 2.46
N SER A 132 11.98 19.65 2.44
CA SER A 132 11.85 20.84 3.29
C SER A 132 10.48 21.49 3.06
N THR A 133 9.64 21.52 4.08
CA THR A 133 8.29 22.06 4.02
C THR A 133 8.33 23.56 4.24
N ARG A 134 7.44 24.31 3.56
CA ARG A 134 7.12 25.66 4.01
C ARG A 134 6.25 25.54 5.27
N ARG A 135 6.59 26.27 6.33
CA ARG A 135 5.70 26.35 7.50
C ARG A 135 4.46 27.16 7.08
N PRO A 136 3.24 26.65 7.32
CA PRO A 136 2.04 27.42 7.03
C PRO A 136 2.04 28.70 7.87
N PRO A 137 1.55 29.83 7.32
CA PRO A 137 1.43 31.07 8.07
C PRO A 137 0.50 30.87 9.28
N ARG A 138 0.80 31.54 10.40
CA ARG A 138 0.01 31.42 11.63
C ARG A 138 -1.39 31.98 11.40
N LEU A 139 -2.40 31.23 11.81
CA LEU A 139 -3.78 31.70 11.82
C LEU A 139 -3.97 32.70 12.96
N THR A 140 -4.63 33.82 12.66
CA THR A 140 -5.07 34.78 13.68
C THR A 140 -6.53 34.50 14.01
N ARG A 141 -6.81 34.23 15.28
CA ARG A 141 -8.17 33.97 15.76
C ARG A 141 -8.99 35.26 15.68
N VAL A 142 -10.11 35.22 14.96
CA VAL A 142 -11.13 36.27 14.95
C VAL A 142 -12.39 35.80 15.67
N ALA A 143 -13.10 36.73 16.32
CA ALA A 143 -14.34 36.42 17.01
C ALA A 143 -15.45 36.05 16.01
N SER A 144 -16.22 35.01 16.32
CA SER A 144 -17.41 34.64 15.55
C SER A 144 -18.48 35.71 15.77
N GLN A 145 -19.01 36.29 14.69
CA GLN A 145 -20.10 37.25 14.79
C GLN A 145 -21.37 36.52 15.25
N ALA A 146 -21.89 36.91 16.43
CA ALA A 146 -23.18 36.47 16.90
C ALA A 146 -24.29 37.06 16.01
N PRO A 147 -25.38 36.32 15.71
CA PRO A 147 -26.46 36.82 14.88
C PRO A 147 -27.11 38.04 15.56
N LYS A 148 -27.18 39.14 14.80
CA LYS A 148 -27.81 40.40 15.20
C LYS A 148 -29.30 40.14 15.46
N ARG A 149 -29.72 40.14 16.72
CA ARG A 149 -31.15 40.17 17.07
C ARG A 149 -31.64 41.59 16.83
N GLU A 150 -32.40 41.80 15.76
CA GLU A 150 -33.25 42.98 15.59
C GLU A 150 -34.38 42.93 16.63
N GLY A 151 -34.57 44.06 17.31
CA GLY A 151 -35.70 44.30 18.20
C GLY A 151 -36.60 45.37 17.60
#